data_AF-A0A6P4Z4I8-F1
#
_entry.id   AF-A0A6P4Z4I8-F1
#
_cell.length_a   1.000
_cell.length_b   1.000
_cell.length_c   1.000
_cell.angle_alpha   90.00
_cell.angle_beta   90.00
_cell.angle_gamma   90.00
#
_symmetry.space_group_name_H-M   'P 1'
#
loop_
_entity.id
_entity.type
_entity.pdbx_description
1 polymer ?
#
loop_
_entity_poly.entity_id
_entity_poly.type
_entity_poly.pdbx_seq_one_letter_code
_entity_poly.pdbx_strand_id
1 'polypeptide(L)'
;MPQANKSSGSDFDTIEIQMEENQSLGSAAQGYPYRSTERYNPPQPARYYYQEPNDDWGCFLGETSVQLRDGRKVAMKNLKIGDWVRVVKPDGRLALSPVIAMLHREPDKKTTFLQIYVEGKDGPVCLTPDHLIYATNNPRGGFGRPIFAKAVEEGMSIFLANEESGKVAPAKVREIKEMESTGFCAPLTKEGTILADGVAASCYAVFNHGISHKVFAPLRRLYGLKSAMGIGGKEKEVVKKGVHWYPKALMNVNKFLSWFHVQPATAG
;
A
#
# COMPACT_ATOMS: atom_id res chain seq x y z
N MET A 1 39.29 5.29 57.43
CA MET A 1 40.51 4.87 56.74
C MET A 1 40.15 4.35 55.34
N PRO A 2 41.02 4.57 54.34
CA PRO A 2 40.74 4.74 52.91
C PRO A 2 40.91 3.40 52.14
N GLN A 3 40.70 3.21 50.82
CA GLN A 3 41.02 4.01 49.63
C GLN A 3 40.11 3.68 48.43
N ALA A 4 40.02 4.63 47.52
CA ALA A 4 39.55 4.50 46.14
C ALA A 4 40.65 3.98 45.19
N ASN A 5 40.29 3.42 44.03
CA ASN A 5 40.93 3.79 42.76
C ASN A 5 40.05 3.53 41.52
N LYS A 6 40.25 4.37 40.49
CA LYS A 6 39.55 4.51 39.19
C LYS A 6 40.31 3.84 38.03
N SER A 7 39.61 3.52 36.92
CA SER A 7 40.00 3.70 35.47
C SER A 7 39.09 2.80 34.58
N SER A 8 38.27 3.18 33.59
CA SER A 8 38.36 3.99 32.34
C SER A 8 38.72 3.21 31.04
N GLY A 9 37.88 3.33 29.99
CA GLY A 9 38.10 3.02 28.54
C GLY A 9 37.28 1.82 27.99
N SER A 10 36.27 1.94 27.09
CA SER A 10 36.28 2.07 25.59
C SER A 10 37.12 0.97 24.88
N ASP A 11 36.74 0.21 23.83
CA ASP A 11 35.79 0.37 22.71
C ASP A 11 35.55 -1.02 22.01
N PHE A 12 34.69 -0.99 20.97
CA PHE A 12 34.17 -2.02 20.04
C PHE A 12 35.13 -3.07 19.43
N ASP A 13 34.56 -4.23 19.05
CA ASP A 13 35.09 -5.07 17.95
C ASP A 13 33.99 -5.80 17.14
N THR A 14 34.26 -5.96 15.84
CA THR A 14 33.38 -6.40 14.74
C THR A 14 33.54 -7.90 14.46
N ILE A 15 32.48 -8.60 14.03
CA ILE A 15 32.56 -10.02 13.59
C ILE A 15 32.07 -10.15 12.14
N GLU A 16 33.00 -10.54 11.25
CA GLU A 16 32.76 -11.10 9.91
C GLU A 16 32.46 -12.61 10.02
N ILE A 17 31.60 -13.13 9.15
CA ILE A 17 31.37 -14.58 8.99
C ILE A 17 31.50 -14.94 7.50
N GLN A 18 32.46 -15.81 7.20
CA GLN A 18 32.69 -16.43 5.88
C GLN A 18 31.85 -17.72 5.71
N MET A 19 31.52 -18.02 4.46
CA MET A 19 30.69 -19.16 4.03
C MET A 19 31.52 -20.39 3.71
N GLU A 20 31.05 -21.57 4.11
CA GLU A 20 31.64 -22.88 3.77
C GLU A 20 31.01 -23.49 2.50
N GLU A 21 31.90 -24.07 1.70
CA GLU A 21 31.70 -24.77 0.44
C GLU A 21 31.41 -26.25 0.68
N ASN A 22 30.56 -26.88 -0.12
CA ASN A 22 30.44 -28.34 -0.15
C ASN A 22 30.35 -28.83 -1.61
N GLN A 23 31.36 -29.59 -2.02
CA GLN A 23 31.45 -30.31 -3.29
C GLN A 23 31.27 -31.82 -3.07
N SER A 24 30.64 -32.49 -4.04
CA SER A 24 30.77 -33.93 -4.26
C SER A 24 30.56 -34.25 -5.75
N LEU A 25 31.50 -35.02 -6.31
CA LEU A 25 31.82 -35.31 -7.71
C LEU A 25 31.03 -36.50 -8.32
N GLY A 26 31.01 -36.63 -9.67
CA GLY A 26 30.82 -37.94 -10.33
C GLY A 26 30.41 -38.02 -11.82
N SER A 27 31.33 -37.71 -12.74
CA SER A 27 31.61 -38.33 -14.07
C SER A 27 30.50 -38.85 -15.02
N ALA A 28 30.48 -38.34 -16.27
CA ALA A 28 30.71 -39.14 -17.49
C ALA A 28 30.81 -38.23 -18.73
N ALA A 29 31.94 -38.30 -19.44
CA ALA A 29 32.20 -37.59 -20.69
C ALA A 29 31.89 -38.50 -21.90
N GLN A 30 31.12 -37.99 -22.87
CA GLN A 30 31.14 -38.46 -24.27
C GLN A 30 31.08 -37.21 -25.17
N GLY A 31 32.17 -36.96 -25.89
CA GLY A 31 32.33 -35.79 -26.74
C GLY A 31 31.72 -35.96 -28.13
N TYR A 32 31.49 -34.83 -28.81
CA TYR A 32 31.46 -34.71 -30.26
C TYR A 32 31.85 -33.25 -30.65
N PRO A 33 32.46 -33.06 -31.83
CA PRO A 33 33.23 -31.87 -32.17
C PRO A 33 32.35 -30.65 -32.50
N TYR A 34 32.84 -29.47 -32.12
CA TYR A 34 32.27 -28.18 -32.47
C TYR A 34 32.32 -27.99 -34.00
N ARG A 35 31.19 -28.28 -34.67
CA ARG A 35 30.95 -27.88 -36.05
C ARG A 35 30.10 -26.62 -36.02
N SER A 36 30.73 -25.51 -36.41
CA SER A 36 30.09 -24.23 -36.68
C SER A 36 28.97 -24.40 -37.70
N THR A 37 27.73 -24.06 -37.33
CA THR A 37 26.65 -23.47 -38.15
C THR A 37 25.27 -23.61 -37.49
N GLU A 38 25.12 -23.24 -36.23
CA GLU A 38 23.80 -22.84 -35.72
C GLU A 38 23.95 -21.47 -35.06
N ARG A 39 23.33 -20.46 -35.67
CA ARG A 39 23.21 -19.14 -35.06
C ARG A 39 22.39 -19.34 -33.78
N TYR A 40 23.08 -19.29 -32.63
CA TYR A 40 22.45 -19.13 -31.34
C TYR A 40 21.47 -17.94 -31.44
N ASN A 41 20.18 -18.25 -31.46
CA ASN A 41 19.12 -17.25 -31.38
C ASN A 41 18.82 -17.11 -29.89
N PRO A 42 19.34 -16.08 -29.19
CA PRO A 42 19.03 -15.89 -27.79
C PRO A 42 17.50 -15.84 -27.63
N PRO A 43 16.92 -16.46 -26.59
CA PRO A 43 15.52 -16.26 -26.29
C PRO A 43 15.29 -14.76 -26.23
N GLN A 44 14.39 -14.27 -27.10
CA GLN A 44 14.03 -12.86 -27.16
C GLN A 44 13.74 -12.40 -25.74
N PRO A 45 14.41 -11.36 -25.22
CA PRO A 45 14.16 -10.90 -23.87
C PRO A 45 12.65 -10.69 -23.76
N ALA A 46 12.04 -11.33 -22.76
CA ALA A 46 10.63 -11.17 -22.45
C ALA A 46 10.38 -9.66 -22.52
N ARG A 47 9.59 -9.24 -23.50
CA ARG A 47 9.27 -7.83 -23.71
C ARG A 47 8.52 -7.44 -22.45
N TYR A 48 9.24 -6.87 -21.49
CA TYR A 48 8.66 -6.08 -20.43
C TYR A 48 8.02 -4.92 -21.15
N TYR A 49 6.77 -5.11 -21.56
CA TYR A 49 5.91 -3.99 -21.87
C TYR A 49 5.92 -3.16 -20.60
N TYR A 50 6.62 -2.03 -20.65
CA TYR A 50 6.25 -0.90 -19.83
C TYR A 50 4.79 -0.62 -20.20
N GLN A 51 3.86 -1.21 -19.46
CA GLN A 51 2.53 -0.65 -19.36
C GLN A 51 2.79 0.76 -18.83
N GLU A 52 2.60 1.75 -19.71
CA GLU A 52 2.27 3.11 -19.31
C GLU A 52 1.47 2.99 -18.01
N PRO A 53 1.91 3.60 -16.89
CA PRO A 53 1.18 3.46 -15.65
C PRO A 53 -0.22 3.98 -15.92
N ASN A 54 -1.18 3.05 -16.03
CA ASN A 54 -2.58 3.43 -15.96
C ASN A 54 -2.68 4.33 -14.73
N ASP A 55 -3.48 5.39 -14.80
CA ASP A 55 -3.67 6.33 -13.70
C ASP A 55 -4.29 5.68 -12.43
N ASP A 56 -4.19 4.37 -12.27
CA ASP A 56 -4.77 3.54 -11.24
C ASP A 56 -3.86 3.52 -10.00
N TRP A 57 -3.69 4.72 -9.43
CA TRP A 57 -3.44 4.85 -8.01
C TRP A 57 -4.60 4.16 -7.31
N GLY A 58 -4.47 2.92 -6.88
CA GLY A 58 -5.62 2.16 -6.41
C GLY A 58 -6.55 2.98 -5.50
N CYS A 59 -7.85 2.93 -5.77
CA CYS A 59 -8.87 3.78 -5.19
C CYS A 59 -10.03 2.94 -4.63
N PHE A 60 -10.85 3.61 -3.82
CA PHE A 60 -12.16 3.13 -3.42
C PHE A 60 -13.24 3.68 -4.36
N LEU A 61 -14.36 2.97 -4.45
CA LEU A 61 -15.56 3.47 -5.09
C LEU A 61 -16.05 4.73 -4.34
N GLY A 62 -16.52 5.74 -5.06
CA GLY A 62 -16.98 6.99 -4.44
C GLY A 62 -18.09 6.79 -3.39
N GLU A 63 -18.95 5.78 -3.57
CA GLU A 63 -20.05 5.43 -2.65
C GLU A 63 -19.61 4.64 -1.41
N THR A 64 -18.36 4.17 -1.35
CA THR A 64 -17.83 3.43 -0.19
C THR A 64 -18.11 4.20 1.09
N SER A 65 -18.70 3.52 2.07
CA SER A 65 -19.12 4.12 3.33
C SER A 65 -17.95 4.26 4.29
N VAL A 66 -17.87 5.41 4.97
CA VAL A 66 -16.87 5.68 6.01
C VAL A 66 -17.59 6.25 7.24
N GLN A 67 -17.25 5.76 8.43
CA GLN A 67 -17.83 6.24 9.68
C GLN A 67 -17.04 7.45 10.22
N LEU A 68 -17.75 8.54 10.50
CA LEU A 68 -17.24 9.75 11.14
C LEU A 68 -17.16 9.61 12.67
N ARG A 69 -16.46 10.53 13.33
CA ARG A 69 -16.32 10.59 14.79
C ARG A 69 -17.65 10.63 15.55
N ASP A 70 -18.69 11.22 14.97
CA ASP A 70 -20.03 11.29 15.55
C ASP A 70 -20.89 10.04 15.28
N GLY A 71 -20.30 9.01 14.68
CA GLY A 71 -20.95 7.74 14.37
C GLY A 71 -21.71 7.73 13.04
N ARG A 72 -21.92 8.90 12.40
CA ARG A 72 -22.57 8.95 11.09
C ARG A 72 -21.72 8.24 10.04
N LYS A 73 -22.39 7.57 9.11
CA LYS A 73 -21.78 6.98 7.93
C LYS A 73 -21.98 7.93 6.75
N VAL A 74 -20.90 8.23 6.02
CA VAL A 74 -20.91 9.08 4.82
C VAL A 74 -20.24 8.37 3.66
N ALA A 75 -20.68 8.67 2.44
CA ALA A 75 -19.98 8.19 1.24
C ALA A 75 -18.59 8.85 1.14
N MET A 76 -17.60 8.09 0.71
CA MET A 76 -16.21 8.54 0.65
C MET A 76 -16.03 9.76 -0.26
N LYS A 77 -16.82 9.86 -1.34
CA LYS A 77 -16.87 11.03 -2.24
C LYS A 77 -17.25 12.34 -1.54
N ASN A 78 -17.90 12.26 -0.38
CA ASN A 78 -18.36 13.40 0.42
C ASN A 78 -17.42 13.74 1.59
N LEU A 79 -16.32 13.00 1.77
CA LEU A 79 -15.35 13.29 2.82
C LEU A 79 -14.66 14.64 2.58
N LYS A 80 -14.48 15.38 3.66
CA LYS A 80 -13.75 16.64 3.69
C LYS A 80 -12.41 16.47 4.41
N ILE A 81 -11.41 17.27 4.00
CA ILE A 81 -10.16 17.35 4.76
C ILE A 81 -10.49 17.94 6.15
N GLY A 82 -10.02 17.27 7.19
CA GLY A 82 -10.32 17.57 8.59
C GLY A 82 -11.35 16.65 9.22
N ASP A 83 -12.16 15.93 8.42
CA ASP A 83 -13.11 14.95 8.94
C ASP A 83 -12.37 13.85 9.71
N TRP A 84 -12.82 13.57 10.93
CA TRP A 84 -12.29 12.48 11.73
C TRP A 84 -13.06 11.21 11.40
N VAL A 85 -12.35 10.22 10.87
CA VAL A 85 -12.93 8.95 10.40
C VAL A 85 -12.42 7.77 11.22
N ARG A 86 -13.17 6.67 11.22
CA ARG A 86 -12.72 5.38 11.74
C ARG A 86 -11.52 4.85 10.96
N VAL A 87 -10.48 4.45 11.69
CA VAL A 87 -9.24 3.87 11.17
C VAL A 87 -8.82 2.66 12.01
N VAL A 88 -7.88 1.87 11.48
CA VAL A 88 -7.30 0.71 12.19
C VAL A 88 -5.82 0.96 12.46
N LYS A 89 -5.39 0.73 13.69
CA LYS A 89 -3.98 0.84 14.09
C LYS A 89 -3.20 -0.42 13.71
N PRO A 90 -1.86 -0.38 13.69
CA PRO A 90 -1.02 -1.55 13.38
C PRO A 90 -1.27 -2.77 14.28
N ASP A 91 -1.81 -2.57 15.49
CA ASP A 91 -2.16 -3.65 16.43
C ASP A 91 -3.61 -4.14 16.28
N GLY A 92 -4.32 -3.71 15.23
CA GLY A 92 -5.71 -4.08 14.93
C GLY A 92 -6.76 -3.33 15.75
N ARG A 93 -6.38 -2.39 16.62
CA ARG A 93 -7.36 -1.57 17.35
C ARG A 93 -8.03 -0.55 16.45
N LEU A 94 -9.32 -0.33 16.70
CA LEU A 94 -10.07 0.77 16.09
C LEU A 94 -9.65 2.09 16.73
N ALA A 95 -9.58 3.14 15.91
CA ALA A 95 -9.26 4.48 16.35
C ALA A 95 -9.96 5.52 15.48
N LEU A 96 -9.76 6.80 15.80
CA LEU A 96 -10.16 7.92 14.97
C LEU A 96 -8.93 8.67 14.48
N SER A 97 -8.94 9.08 13.21
CA SER A 97 -7.88 9.90 12.62
C SER A 97 -8.48 10.90 11.65
N PRO A 98 -7.94 12.14 11.57
CA PRO A 98 -8.39 13.10 10.58
C PRO A 98 -7.97 12.66 9.18
N VAL A 99 -8.82 12.94 8.19
CA VAL A 99 -8.47 12.99 6.77
C VAL A 99 -7.60 14.23 6.54
N ILE A 100 -6.40 14.05 6.02
CA ILE A 100 -5.41 15.12 5.85
C ILE A 100 -5.22 15.52 4.39
N ALA A 101 -5.60 14.64 3.45
CA ALA A 101 -5.55 14.90 2.02
C ALA A 101 -6.51 13.96 1.27
N MET A 102 -6.83 14.33 0.04
CA MET A 102 -7.41 13.45 -0.95
C MET A 102 -6.35 13.25 -2.03
N LEU A 103 -5.79 12.05 -2.16
CA LEU A 103 -4.66 11.75 -3.04
C LEU A 103 -5.11 11.64 -4.50
N HIS A 104 -6.32 11.14 -4.73
CA HIS A 104 -6.93 11.00 -6.04
C HIS A 104 -8.44 11.17 -5.90
N ARG A 105 -9.07 11.92 -6.81
CA ARG A 105 -10.54 12.05 -6.89
C ARG A 105 -10.96 12.25 -8.34
N GLU A 106 -11.74 11.32 -8.86
CA GLU A 106 -12.30 11.40 -10.22
C GLU A 106 -13.77 11.03 -10.15
N PRO A 107 -14.69 12.00 -10.01
CA PRO A 107 -16.12 11.72 -9.80
C PRO A 107 -16.82 11.18 -11.06
N ASP A 108 -16.29 11.49 -12.25
CA ASP A 108 -16.94 11.17 -13.54
C ASP A 108 -16.16 10.13 -14.36
N LYS A 109 -15.02 9.64 -13.86
CA LYS A 109 -14.21 8.64 -14.57
C LYS A 109 -14.72 7.25 -14.23
N LYS A 110 -14.90 6.43 -15.26
CA LYS A 110 -15.23 5.00 -15.15
C LYS A 110 -13.95 4.21 -14.90
N THR A 111 -14.02 3.21 -14.02
CA THR A 111 -12.94 2.25 -13.78
C THR A 111 -13.49 0.90 -13.33
N THR A 112 -12.64 -0.12 -13.27
CA THR A 112 -12.96 -1.46 -12.80
C THR A 112 -12.66 -1.57 -11.30
N PHE A 113 -13.59 -2.16 -10.57
CA PHE A 113 -13.49 -2.47 -9.15
C PHE A 113 -13.67 -3.97 -8.93
N LEU A 114 -13.01 -4.47 -7.89
CA LEU A 114 -13.34 -5.74 -7.25
C LEU A 114 -14.41 -5.49 -6.18
N GLN A 115 -15.50 -6.23 -6.26
CA GLN A 115 -16.50 -6.39 -5.21
C GLN A 115 -16.14 -7.63 -4.39
N ILE A 116 -15.71 -7.42 -3.15
CA ILE A 116 -15.35 -8.51 -2.25
C ILE A 116 -16.47 -8.70 -1.23
N TYR A 117 -17.17 -9.83 -1.31
CA TYR A 117 -18.26 -10.22 -0.41
C TYR A 117 -17.73 -11.06 0.75
N VAL A 118 -18.23 -10.80 1.95
CA VAL A 118 -17.60 -11.25 3.20
C VAL A 118 -18.66 -11.77 4.15
N GLU A 119 -18.36 -12.81 4.92
CA GLU A 119 -19.29 -13.35 5.91
C GLU A 119 -19.67 -12.31 6.96
N GLY A 120 -20.96 -12.26 7.31
CA GLY A 120 -21.45 -11.40 8.40
C GLY A 120 -21.47 -9.91 8.08
N LYS A 121 -21.22 -9.51 6.82
CA LYS A 121 -21.33 -8.13 6.34
C LYS A 121 -22.41 -8.03 5.26
N ASP A 122 -23.22 -6.99 5.34
CA ASP A 122 -24.14 -6.62 4.26
C ASP A 122 -23.38 -5.91 3.12
N GLY A 123 -23.52 -6.46 1.91
CA GLY A 123 -22.91 -5.95 0.69
C GLY A 123 -21.38 -6.14 0.61
N PRO A 124 -20.77 -5.84 -0.54
CA PRO A 124 -19.33 -5.96 -0.73
C PRO A 124 -18.57 -4.75 -0.17
N VAL A 125 -17.25 -4.85 -0.15
CA VAL A 125 -16.36 -3.68 -0.22
C VAL A 125 -15.86 -3.55 -1.67
N CYS A 126 -15.86 -2.32 -2.19
CA CYS A 126 -15.51 -2.05 -3.60
C CYS A 126 -14.22 -1.24 -3.71
N LEU A 127 -13.19 -1.84 -4.29
CA LEU A 127 -11.89 -1.20 -4.48
C LEU A 127 -11.23 -1.68 -5.77
N THR A 128 -10.36 -0.85 -6.36
CA THR A 128 -9.62 -1.23 -7.57
C THR A 128 -8.66 -2.39 -7.30
N PRO A 129 -8.32 -3.22 -8.31
CA PRO A 129 -7.41 -4.38 -8.17
C PRO A 129 -6.08 -4.09 -7.45
N ASP A 130 -5.50 -2.90 -7.67
CA ASP A 130 -4.21 -2.50 -7.09
C ASP A 130 -4.32 -1.76 -5.75
N HIS A 131 -5.50 -1.67 -5.15
CA HIS A 131 -5.64 -1.07 -3.82
C HIS A 131 -5.27 -2.08 -2.71
N LEU A 132 -4.69 -1.59 -1.62
CA LEU A 132 -4.21 -2.44 -0.52
C LEU A 132 -5.28 -2.66 0.56
N ILE A 133 -5.62 -3.93 0.81
CA ILE A 133 -6.61 -4.38 1.79
C ILE A 133 -5.96 -5.34 2.81
N TYR A 134 -6.42 -5.33 4.06
CA TYR A 134 -5.93 -6.27 5.06
C TYR A 134 -6.64 -7.63 4.91
N ALA A 135 -5.88 -8.62 4.43
CA ALA A 135 -6.35 -9.98 4.22
C ALA A 135 -5.27 -11.01 4.62
N THR A 136 -5.69 -12.23 4.97
CA THR A 136 -4.79 -13.33 5.38
C THR A 136 -5.39 -14.71 5.12
N ASN A 137 -4.52 -15.69 4.84
CA ASN A 137 -4.85 -17.12 4.85
C ASN A 137 -4.75 -17.76 6.24
N ASN A 138 -4.13 -17.06 7.20
CA ASN A 138 -3.95 -17.54 8.56
C ASN A 138 -4.53 -16.51 9.55
N PRO A 139 -5.86 -16.54 9.82
CA PRO A 139 -6.49 -15.60 10.73
C PRO A 139 -6.04 -15.76 12.18
N ARG A 140 -5.47 -16.91 12.56
CA ARG A 140 -4.91 -17.13 13.91
C ARG A 140 -3.61 -16.38 14.14
N GLY A 141 -2.94 -15.95 13.07
CA GLY A 141 -1.74 -15.10 13.13
C GLY A 141 -2.01 -13.65 13.51
N GLY A 142 -3.28 -13.26 13.67
CA GLY A 142 -3.68 -11.91 14.05
C GLY A 142 -3.71 -10.92 12.88
N PHE A 143 -3.84 -9.64 13.20
CA PHE A 143 -3.90 -8.55 12.23
C PHE A 143 -2.54 -8.36 11.55
N GLY A 144 -2.52 -8.60 10.23
CA GLY A 144 -1.29 -8.69 9.44
C GLY A 144 -0.99 -7.47 8.58
N ARG A 145 -0.18 -7.69 7.54
CA ARG A 145 0.13 -6.68 6.52
C ARG A 145 -0.97 -6.65 5.45
N PRO A 146 -1.22 -5.49 4.82
CA PRO A 146 -2.15 -5.44 3.72
C PRO A 146 -1.53 -6.04 2.45
N ILE A 147 -2.38 -6.61 1.61
CA ILE A 147 -2.05 -7.17 0.29
C ILE A 147 -2.85 -6.44 -0.79
N PHE A 148 -2.47 -6.61 -2.05
CA PHE A 148 -3.27 -6.08 -3.16
C PHE A 148 -4.62 -6.80 -3.22
N ALA A 149 -5.67 -6.06 -3.57
CA ALA A 149 -7.03 -6.59 -3.70
C ALA A 149 -7.13 -7.73 -4.71
N LYS A 150 -6.40 -7.64 -5.82
CA LYS A 150 -6.29 -8.69 -6.84
C LYS A 150 -5.66 -10.00 -6.34
N ALA A 151 -4.98 -9.96 -5.19
CA ALA A 151 -4.39 -11.14 -4.55
C ALA A 151 -5.31 -11.72 -3.46
N VAL A 152 -6.52 -11.17 -3.29
CA VAL A 152 -7.55 -11.75 -2.41
C VAL A 152 -8.25 -12.88 -3.16
N GLU A 153 -8.43 -14.00 -2.49
CA GLU A 153 -9.13 -15.18 -3.00
C GLU A 153 -10.31 -15.54 -2.10
N GLU A 154 -11.26 -16.31 -2.62
CA GLU A 154 -12.31 -16.91 -1.79
C GLU A 154 -11.71 -17.83 -0.72
N GLY A 155 -12.30 -17.84 0.47
CA GLY A 155 -11.79 -18.59 1.62
C GLY A 155 -10.70 -17.87 2.42
N MET A 156 -10.03 -16.84 1.85
CA MET A 156 -9.20 -15.93 2.64
C MET A 156 -10.03 -15.22 3.71
N SER A 157 -9.38 -14.68 4.74
CA SER A 157 -10.03 -13.81 5.72
C SER A 157 -9.64 -12.35 5.50
N ILE A 158 -10.62 -11.45 5.51
CA ILE A 158 -10.40 -10.00 5.61
C ILE A 158 -10.84 -9.48 6.96
N PHE A 159 -10.34 -8.31 7.36
CA PHE A 159 -10.56 -7.78 8.70
C PHE A 159 -11.70 -6.74 8.73
N LEU A 160 -12.77 -7.08 9.46
CA LEU A 160 -13.94 -6.22 9.68
C LEU A 160 -13.83 -5.50 11.03
N ALA A 161 -14.34 -4.26 11.12
CA ALA A 161 -14.50 -3.57 12.39
C ALA A 161 -15.49 -4.32 13.29
N ASN A 162 -15.06 -4.60 14.52
CA ASN A 162 -15.92 -5.11 15.59
C ASN A 162 -15.95 -4.06 16.70
N GLU A 163 -17.03 -3.26 16.72
CA GLU A 163 -17.20 -2.16 17.68
C GLU A 163 -17.30 -2.65 19.13
N GLU A 164 -17.83 -3.85 19.38
CA GLU A 164 -17.92 -4.44 20.73
C GLU A 164 -16.53 -4.70 21.33
N SER A 165 -15.61 -5.25 20.52
CA SER A 165 -14.24 -5.52 20.94
C SER A 165 -13.31 -4.31 20.82
N GLY A 166 -13.73 -3.26 20.12
CA GLY A 166 -12.90 -2.11 19.75
C GLY A 166 -11.71 -2.48 18.85
N LYS A 167 -11.77 -3.63 18.18
CA LYS A 167 -10.72 -4.17 17.30
C LYS A 167 -11.32 -4.65 15.99
N VAL A 168 -10.45 -4.96 15.04
CA VAL A 168 -10.87 -5.70 13.85
C VAL A 168 -10.90 -7.20 14.11
N ALA A 169 -11.82 -7.90 13.46
CA ALA A 169 -11.99 -9.35 13.52
C ALA A 169 -11.93 -9.94 12.09
N PRO A 170 -11.30 -11.11 11.90
CA PRO A 170 -11.27 -11.76 10.60
C PRO A 170 -12.65 -12.32 10.23
N ALA A 171 -13.05 -12.15 8.96
CA ALA A 171 -14.22 -12.76 8.36
C ALA A 171 -13.89 -13.29 6.97
N LYS A 172 -14.43 -14.46 6.60
CA LYS A 172 -14.05 -15.11 5.35
C LYS A 172 -14.64 -14.40 4.14
N VAL A 173 -13.87 -14.36 3.06
CA VAL A 173 -14.31 -13.97 1.73
C VAL A 173 -15.15 -15.11 1.16
N ARG A 174 -16.36 -14.77 0.71
CA ARG A 174 -17.31 -15.72 0.15
C ARG A 174 -17.36 -15.69 -1.37
N GLU A 175 -17.18 -14.51 -1.93
CA GLU A 175 -17.33 -14.28 -3.36
C GLU A 175 -16.55 -13.03 -3.76
N ILE A 176 -15.95 -13.08 -4.94
CA ILE A 176 -15.30 -11.93 -5.56
C ILE A 176 -15.88 -11.73 -6.96
N LYS A 177 -16.36 -10.52 -7.24
CA LYS A 177 -16.88 -10.14 -8.55
C LYS A 177 -16.16 -8.91 -9.08
N GLU A 178 -16.04 -8.80 -10.39
CA GLU A 178 -15.67 -7.54 -11.02
C GLU A 178 -16.91 -6.69 -11.29
N MET A 179 -16.76 -5.37 -11.20
CA MET A 179 -17.73 -4.42 -11.72
C MET A 179 -17.01 -3.23 -12.32
N GLU A 180 -17.63 -2.63 -13.32
CA GLU A 180 -17.27 -1.27 -13.69
C GLU A 180 -18.21 -0.27 -13.02
N SER A 181 -17.65 0.82 -12.51
CA SER A 181 -18.45 1.91 -11.97
C SER A 181 -17.78 3.26 -12.21
N THR A 182 -18.57 4.32 -12.09
CA THR A 182 -18.12 5.70 -12.21
C THR A 182 -17.85 6.28 -10.83
N GLY A 183 -16.77 7.05 -10.70
CA GLY A 183 -16.49 7.82 -9.49
C GLY A 183 -15.61 7.07 -8.51
N PHE A 184 -14.41 7.59 -8.25
CA PHE A 184 -13.49 7.01 -7.27
C PHE A 184 -12.70 8.04 -6.47
N CYS A 185 -12.24 7.63 -5.29
CA CYS A 185 -11.53 8.46 -4.33
C CYS A 185 -10.41 7.67 -3.64
N ALA A 186 -9.33 8.37 -3.28
CA ALA A 186 -8.24 7.85 -2.45
C ALA A 186 -7.95 8.84 -1.30
N PRO A 187 -8.71 8.80 -0.20
CA PRO A 187 -8.45 9.65 0.96
C PRO A 187 -7.18 9.20 1.67
N LEU A 188 -6.47 10.16 2.25
CA LEU A 188 -5.35 9.91 3.14
C LEU A 188 -5.70 10.39 4.55
N THR A 189 -5.70 9.47 5.50
CA THR A 189 -5.79 9.79 6.94
C THR A 189 -4.39 10.03 7.51
N LYS A 190 -4.31 10.68 8.67
CA LYS A 190 -3.03 10.80 9.41
C LYS A 190 -2.43 9.44 9.79
N GLU A 191 -3.27 8.45 10.11
CA GLU A 191 -2.87 7.06 10.40
C GLU A 191 -2.39 6.31 9.15
N GLY A 192 -2.89 6.68 7.97
CA GLY A 192 -2.58 5.98 6.70
C GLY A 192 -3.41 4.71 6.48
N THR A 193 -4.41 4.47 7.31
CA THR A 193 -5.42 3.40 7.17
C THR A 193 -6.83 3.99 7.24
N ILE A 194 -7.83 3.21 6.85
CA ILE A 194 -9.24 3.59 6.89
C ILE A 194 -10.14 2.35 7.04
N LEU A 195 -11.31 2.50 7.67
CA LEU A 195 -12.38 1.50 7.62
C LEU A 195 -13.34 1.85 6.48
N ALA A 196 -13.19 1.18 5.35
CA ALA A 196 -13.99 1.32 4.14
C ALA A 196 -15.10 0.26 4.12
N ASP A 197 -16.37 0.66 4.17
CA ASP A 197 -17.51 -0.24 4.40
C ASP A 197 -17.34 -1.11 5.65
N GLY A 198 -16.65 -0.60 6.67
CA GLY A 198 -16.32 -1.37 7.88
C GLY A 198 -15.18 -2.39 7.67
N VAL A 199 -14.52 -2.41 6.53
CA VAL A 199 -13.36 -3.25 6.21
C VAL A 199 -12.06 -2.47 6.39
N ALA A 200 -11.07 -3.09 7.02
CA ALA A 200 -9.74 -2.53 7.17
C ALA A 200 -9.00 -2.44 5.81
N ALA A 201 -8.62 -1.22 5.43
CA ALA A 201 -7.83 -0.95 4.24
C ALA A 201 -6.72 0.06 4.51
N SER A 202 -5.70 0.04 3.65
CA SER A 202 -4.63 1.04 3.63
C SER A 202 -5.09 2.26 2.82
N CYS A 203 -4.64 3.47 3.13
CA CYS A 203 -4.86 4.65 2.27
C CYS A 203 -3.95 4.70 1.04
N TYR A 204 -3.06 3.72 0.88
CA TYR A 204 -2.02 3.67 -0.16
C TYR A 204 -2.22 2.50 -1.10
N ALA A 205 -1.80 2.66 -2.36
CA ALA A 205 -2.02 1.64 -3.40
C ALA A 205 -0.80 1.33 -4.30
N VAL A 206 0.33 2.05 -4.17
CA VAL A 206 1.47 1.86 -5.09
C VAL A 206 2.62 1.07 -4.44
N PHE A 207 2.82 1.24 -3.13
CA PHE A 207 3.88 0.55 -2.40
C PHE A 207 3.37 -0.01 -1.09
N ASN A 208 4.13 -0.98 -0.58
CA ASN A 208 4.04 -1.49 0.79
C ASN A 208 3.68 -0.35 1.75
N HIS A 209 2.62 -0.54 2.54
CA HIS A 209 2.10 0.48 3.45
C HIS A 209 3.20 1.19 4.25
N GLY A 210 4.22 0.47 4.74
CA GLY A 210 5.32 1.06 5.48
C GLY A 210 6.19 2.04 4.68
N ILE A 211 6.47 1.73 3.40
CA ILE A 211 7.23 2.60 2.50
C ILE A 211 6.39 3.82 2.13
N SER A 212 5.15 3.59 1.70
CA SER A 212 4.20 4.65 1.39
C SER A 212 4.04 5.60 2.56
N HIS A 213 3.83 5.06 3.76
CA HIS A 213 3.69 5.87 4.96
C HIS A 213 4.92 6.77 5.19
N LYS A 214 6.15 6.23 5.08
CA LYS A 214 7.38 7.03 5.16
C LYS A 214 7.43 8.14 4.10
N VAL A 215 7.12 7.81 2.84
CA VAL A 215 7.10 8.77 1.72
C VAL A 215 6.13 9.92 2.00
N PHE A 216 4.97 9.64 2.57
CA PHE A 216 3.98 10.67 2.91
C PHE A 216 4.19 11.32 4.30
N ALA A 217 5.29 11.04 5.00
CA ALA A 217 5.61 11.66 6.30
C ALA A 217 5.76 13.20 6.24
N PRO A 218 6.39 13.81 5.22
CA PRO A 218 6.51 15.27 5.12
C PRO A 218 5.13 15.95 5.05
N LEU A 219 4.20 15.37 4.28
CA LEU A 219 2.83 15.88 4.16
C LEU A 219 2.10 15.82 5.52
N ARG A 220 2.25 14.70 6.25
CA ARG A 220 1.68 14.52 7.60
C ARG A 220 2.25 15.54 8.59
N ARG A 221 3.56 15.80 8.57
CA ARG A 221 4.22 16.80 9.42
C ARG A 221 3.73 18.21 9.10
N LEU A 222 3.63 18.57 7.82
CA LEU A 222 3.17 19.89 7.40
C LEU A 222 1.71 20.14 7.84
N TYR A 223 0.83 19.15 7.71
CA TYR A 223 -0.53 19.24 8.24
C TYR A 223 -0.54 19.45 9.75
N GLY A 224 0.27 18.68 10.49
CA GLY A 224 0.41 18.84 11.95
C GLY A 224 0.88 20.23 12.37
N LEU A 225 1.88 20.78 11.68
CA LEU A 225 2.40 22.12 11.95
C LEU A 225 1.38 23.22 11.66
N LYS A 226 0.69 23.14 10.51
CA LYS A 226 -0.38 24.09 10.16
C LYS A 226 -1.53 24.04 11.16
N SER A 227 -1.91 22.85 11.60
CA SER A 227 -2.96 22.67 12.61
C SER A 227 -2.54 23.27 13.95
N ALA A 228 -1.29 23.05 14.39
CA ALA A 228 -0.76 23.63 15.63
C ALA A 228 -0.68 25.15 15.61
N MET A 229 -0.43 25.76 14.45
CA MET A 229 -0.42 27.22 14.28
C MET A 229 -1.82 27.83 14.12
N GLY A 230 -2.90 27.03 14.16
CA GLY A 230 -4.27 27.50 13.91
C GLY A 230 -4.55 27.93 12.47
N ILE A 231 -3.61 27.64 11.54
CA ILE A 231 -3.71 28.00 10.11
C ILE A 231 -4.31 26.83 9.29
N GLY A 232 -4.28 25.61 9.83
CA GLY A 232 -4.84 24.40 9.22
C GLY A 232 -6.23 24.10 9.77
N GLY A 233 -7.26 24.23 8.95
CA GLY A 233 -8.64 23.95 9.35
C GLY A 233 -9.73 24.71 8.59
N LYS A 234 -9.38 25.66 7.71
CA LYS A 234 -10.38 26.23 6.80
C LYS A 234 -10.77 25.16 5.79
N GLU A 235 -11.96 24.59 6.00
CA GLU A 235 -12.73 23.77 5.08
C GLU A 235 -12.44 24.21 3.65
N LYS A 236 -11.60 23.44 2.96
CA LYS A 236 -11.63 23.43 1.51
C LYS A 236 -12.42 22.19 1.19
N GLU A 237 -13.67 22.40 0.80
CA GLU A 237 -14.39 21.44 0.00
C GLU A 237 -13.40 20.90 -1.04
N VAL A 238 -13.25 19.58 -1.10
CA VAL A 238 -12.24 18.94 -1.95
C VAL A 238 -12.76 18.98 -3.39
N VAL A 239 -12.86 20.18 -3.96
CA VAL A 239 -13.43 20.44 -5.30
C VAL A 239 -12.45 20.04 -6.41
N LYS A 240 -11.17 19.79 -6.09
CA LYS A 240 -10.16 19.50 -7.11
C LYS A 240 -10.22 18.04 -7.57
N LYS A 241 -10.69 17.84 -8.81
CA LYS A 241 -10.56 16.62 -9.61
C LYS A 241 -9.08 16.31 -9.91
N GLY A 242 -8.74 15.03 -10.03
CA GLY A 242 -7.41 14.55 -10.38
C GLY A 242 -6.53 14.11 -9.21
N VAL A 243 -5.26 13.85 -9.52
CA VAL A 243 -4.23 13.43 -8.57
C VAL A 243 -3.68 14.64 -7.81
N HIS A 244 -3.54 14.51 -6.49
CA HIS A 244 -2.96 15.55 -5.65
C HIS A 244 -1.52 15.87 -6.09
N TRP A 245 -1.13 17.16 -6.00
CA TRP A 245 0.16 17.64 -6.52
C TRP A 245 1.36 16.89 -5.96
N TYR A 246 1.32 16.47 -4.69
CA TYR A 246 2.42 15.78 -4.02
C TYR A 246 2.68 14.38 -4.60
N PRO A 247 1.67 13.48 -4.66
CA PRO A 247 1.80 12.25 -5.44
C PRO A 247 2.19 12.48 -6.91
N LYS A 248 1.62 13.50 -7.58
CA LYS A 248 1.98 13.84 -8.97
C LYS A 248 3.47 14.20 -9.12
N ALA A 249 4.04 14.95 -8.18
CA ALA A 249 5.46 15.27 -8.16
C ALA A 249 6.33 14.02 -7.96
N LEU A 250 5.93 13.11 -7.07
CA LEU A 250 6.63 11.83 -6.86
C LEU A 250 6.64 10.96 -8.13
N MET A 251 5.54 10.90 -8.88
CA MET A 251 5.51 10.21 -10.18
C MET A 251 6.48 10.83 -11.17
N ASN A 252 6.55 12.17 -11.24
CA ASN A 252 7.45 12.85 -12.18
C ASN A 252 8.91 12.57 -11.84
N VAL A 253 9.27 12.50 -10.55
CA VAL A 253 10.61 12.07 -10.12
C VAL A 253 10.87 10.61 -10.52
N ASN A 254 9.90 9.71 -10.34
CA ASN A 254 10.04 8.31 -10.77
C ASN A 254 10.22 8.20 -12.30
N LYS A 255 9.40 8.91 -13.09
CA LYS A 255 9.52 8.97 -14.56
C LYS A 255 10.86 9.53 -15.01
N PHE A 256 11.36 10.56 -14.32
CA PHE A 256 12.67 11.14 -14.56
C PHE A 256 13.78 10.13 -14.25
N LEU A 257 13.75 9.48 -13.09
CA LEU A 257 14.74 8.47 -12.71
C LEU A 257 14.72 7.22 -13.61
N SER A 258 13.54 6.77 -14.07
CA SER A 258 13.43 5.67 -15.03
C SER A 258 14.00 6.03 -16.41
N TRP A 259 13.89 7.30 -16.82
CA TRP A 259 14.49 7.79 -18.06
C TRP A 259 16.03 7.70 -18.05
N PHE A 260 16.68 7.92 -16.90
CA PHE A 260 18.14 7.73 -16.78
C PHE A 260 18.60 6.27 -16.72
N HIS A 261 17.69 5.31 -16.44
CA HIS A 261 18.00 3.87 -16.47
C HIS A 261 17.77 3.22 -17.84
N VAL A 262 17.33 4.00 -18.85
CA VAL A 262 17.22 3.57 -20.24
C VAL A 262 18.07 4.51 -21.10
N GLN A 263 19.39 4.35 -21.02
CA GLN A 263 20.25 4.78 -22.13
C GLN A 263 20.58 3.55 -22.98
N PRO A 264 20.23 3.51 -24.27
CA PRO A 264 20.81 2.52 -25.15
C PRO A 264 22.32 2.78 -25.18
N ALA A 265 23.12 1.73 -24.95
CA ALA A 265 24.54 1.78 -25.25
C ALA A 265 24.68 2.24 -26.72
N THR A 266 25.21 3.44 -26.91
CA THR A 266 25.59 3.91 -28.23
C THR A 266 26.68 2.98 -28.74
N ALA A 267 26.35 2.19 -29.76
CA ALA A 267 27.32 1.38 -30.49
C ALA A 267 28.35 2.31 -31.13
N GLY A 268 29.61 2.14 -30.74
CA GLY A 268 30.79 2.63 -31.42
C GLY A 268 31.58 1.46 -32.00
#